data_AF-A0A370NQ87-F1
#
_entry.id   AF-A0A370NQ87-F1
#
_cell.length_a   1.000
_cell.length_b   1.000
_cell.length_c   1.000
_cell.angle_alpha   90.00
_cell.angle_beta   90.00
_cell.angle_gamma   90.00
#
_symmetry.space_group_name_H-M   'P 1'
#
loop_
_entity.id
_entity.type
_entity.pdbx_description
1 polymer ?
#
loop_
_entity_poly.entity_id
_entity_poly.type
_entity_poly.pdbx_seq_one_letter_code
_entity_poly.pdbx_strand_id
1 'polypeptide(L)' 'MLGLQYTGLILRHWKQWRPKAYKEMTKDGTIQEFAQSLSKQAATQVATLMAAGMPRHQAEEFVMPDILLPPED' A
#
# COMPACT_ATOMS: atom_id res chain seq x y z
N MET A 1 -10.07 -11.42 4.52
CA MET A 1 -8.72 -11.03 4.97
C MET A 1 -8.52 -9.55 4.66
N LEU A 2 -8.35 -8.70 5.68
CA LEU A 2 -8.14 -7.25 5.49
C LEU A 2 -6.84 -6.94 4.70
N GLY A 3 -5.83 -7.81 4.80
CA GLY A 3 -4.49 -7.58 4.25
C GLY A 3 -4.34 -7.56 2.73
N LEU A 4 -5.38 -7.83 1.91
CA LEU A 4 -5.32 -7.72 0.45
C LEU A 4 -6.11 -6.53 -0.11
N GLN A 5 -6.76 -5.73 0.76
CA GLN A 5 -7.64 -4.64 0.33
C GLN A 5 -6.90 -3.53 -0.42
N TYR A 6 -5.61 -3.32 -0.14
CA TYR A 6 -4.83 -2.22 -0.70
C TYR A 6 -3.90 -2.66 -1.83
N THR A 7 -3.71 -3.97 -2.08
CA THR A 7 -2.78 -4.47 -3.10
C THR A 7 -3.03 -3.85 -4.48
N GLY A 8 -4.30 -3.81 -4.92
CA GLY A 8 -4.66 -3.21 -6.21
C GLY A 8 -4.50 -1.68 -6.25
N LEU A 9 -4.62 -1.00 -5.11
CA LEU A 9 -4.34 0.43 -5.00
C LEU A 9 -2.84 0.70 -5.13
N ILE A 10 -2.02 -0.03 -4.36
CA ILE A 10 -0.56 0.06 -4.38
C ILE A 10 -0.01 -0.22 -5.78
N LEU A 11 -0.46 -1.30 -6.43
CA LEU A 11 -0.01 -1.63 -7.79
C LEU A 11 -0.34 -0.52 -8.80
N ARG A 12 -1.55 0.04 -8.74
CA ARG A 12 -1.95 1.14 -9.64
C ARG A 12 -1.14 2.40 -9.38
N HIS A 13 -0.98 2.78 -8.11
CA HIS A 13 -0.21 3.95 -7.71
C HIS A 13 1.25 3.84 -8.15
N TRP A 14 1.90 2.72 -7.87
CA TRP A 14 3.29 2.49 -8.23
C TRP A 14 3.48 2.42 -9.75
N LYS A 15 2.56 1.80 -10.49
CA LYS A 15 2.61 1.82 -11.96
C LYS A 15 2.53 3.24 -12.54
N GLN A 16 1.76 4.12 -11.91
CA GLN A 16 1.53 5.49 -12.39
C GLN A 16 2.66 6.45 -11.96
N TRP A 17 3.04 6.41 -10.69
CA TRP A 17 3.91 7.41 -10.07
C TRP A 17 5.33 6.93 -9.83
N ARG A 18 5.54 5.60 -9.81
CA ARG A 18 6.86 4.98 -9.65
C ARG A 18 7.17 3.98 -10.79
N PRO A 19 7.05 4.38 -12.06
CA PRO A 19 7.08 3.46 -13.19
C PRO A 19 8.44 2.78 -13.40
N LYS A 20 9.56 3.38 -12.97
CA LYS A 20 10.89 2.75 -13.08
C LYS A 20 10.98 1.58 -12.09
N ALA A 21 10.74 1.81 -10.80
CA ALA A 21 10.75 0.76 -9.78
C ALA A 21 9.68 -0.30 -10.05
N TYR A 22 8.47 0.09 -10.50
CA TYR A 22 7.44 -0.87 -10.87
C TYR A 22 7.91 -1.83 -11.97
N LYS A 23 8.59 -1.32 -13.00
CA LYS A 23 9.12 -2.15 -14.10
C LYS A 23 10.26 -3.05 -13.64
N GLU A 24 11.15 -2.55 -12.80
CA GLU A 24 12.26 -3.32 -12.23
C GLU A 24 11.73 -4.49 -11.38
N MET A 25 10.85 -4.21 -10.41
CA MET A 25 10.24 -5.25 -9.59
C MET A 25 9.35 -6.21 -10.38
N THR A 26 8.74 -5.75 -11.48
CA THR A 26 7.99 -6.63 -12.39
C THR A 26 8.93 -7.58 -13.12
N LYS A 27 10.08 -7.08 -13.61
CA LYS A 27 11.11 -7.89 -14.26
C LYS A 27 11.69 -8.93 -13.31
N ASP A 28 11.87 -8.56 -12.05
CA ASP A 28 12.39 -9.44 -11.00
C ASP A 28 11.33 -10.38 -10.41
N GLY A 29 10.07 -10.23 -10.81
CA GLY A 29 8.94 -11.05 -10.32
C GLY A 29 8.51 -10.75 -8.87
N THR A 30 9.02 -9.67 -8.26
CA THR A 30 8.82 -9.35 -6.83
C THR A 30 7.66 -8.39 -6.57
N ILE A 31 7.15 -7.71 -7.61
CA ILE A 31 6.15 -6.64 -7.47
C ILE A 31 4.86 -7.08 -6.74
N GLN A 32 4.42 -8.31 -6.98
CA GLN A 32 3.17 -8.82 -6.40
C GLN A 32 3.33 -9.10 -4.89
N GLU A 33 4.43 -9.75 -4.51
CA GLU A 33 4.75 -10.03 -3.11
C GLU A 33 4.96 -8.73 -2.33
N PHE A 34 5.68 -7.79 -2.94
CA PHE A 34 5.89 -6.45 -2.38
C PHE A 34 4.57 -5.73 -2.10
N ALA A 35 3.67 -5.65 -3.10
CA ALA A 35 2.37 -5.00 -2.94
C ALA A 35 1.49 -5.69 -1.89
N GLN A 36 1.55 -7.03 -1.80
CA GLN A 36 0.82 -7.77 -0.76
C GLN A 36 1.40 -7.52 0.63
N SER A 37 2.72 -7.42 0.76
CA SER A 37 3.38 -7.10 2.03
C SER A 37 2.96 -5.72 2.53
N LEU A 38 3.06 -4.70 1.67
CA LEU A 38 2.59 -3.35 2.00
C LEU A 38 1.10 -3.31 2.34
N SER A 39 0.27 -4.03 1.58
CA SER A 39 -1.17 -4.09 1.84
C SER A 39 -1.48 -4.73 3.20
N LYS A 40 -0.75 -5.77 3.59
CA LYS A 40 -0.89 -6.38 4.93
C LYS A 40 -0.47 -5.41 6.03
N GLN A 41 0.64 -4.71 5.85
CA GLN A 41 1.12 -3.70 6.81
C GLN A 41 0.09 -2.59 6.99
N ALA A 42 -0.43 -2.03 5.89
CA ALA A 42 -1.45 -0.99 5.92
C ALA A 42 -2.73 -1.46 6.63
N ALA A 43 -3.20 -2.66 6.31
CA ALA A 43 -4.38 -3.23 6.95
C ALA A 43 -4.21 -3.42 8.45
N THR A 44 -3.03 -3.86 8.90
CA THR A 44 -2.71 -3.98 10.33
C THR A 44 -2.74 -2.62 11.01
N GLN A 45 -2.09 -1.61 10.43
CA GLN A 45 -2.07 -0.26 10.99
C GLN A 45 -3.47 0.37 11.06
N VAL A 46 -4.26 0.25 9.99
CA VAL A 46 -5.66 0.71 9.98
C VAL A 46 -6.47 0.01 11.06
N ALA A 47 -6.32 -1.32 11.21
CA ALA A 47 -7.02 -2.07 12.25
C ALA A 47 -6.59 -1.63 13.67
N THR A 48 -5.31 -1.33 13.88
CA THR A 48 -4.80 -0.80 15.16
C THR A 48 -5.40 0.57 15.48
N LEU A 49 -5.45 1.48 14.51
CA LEU A 49 -6.06 2.80 14.68
C LEU A 49 -7.57 2.69 14.93
N MET A 50 -8.26 1.80 14.21
CA MET A 50 -9.67 1.53 14.43
C MET A 50 -9.94 0.95 15.83
N ALA A 51 -9.09 0.05 16.32
CA ALA A 51 -9.17 -0.49 17.67
C ALA A 51 -8.93 0.59 18.75
N ALA A 52 -8.17 1.64 18.43
CA ALA A 52 -7.99 2.82 19.27
C ALA A 52 -9.18 3.81 19.22
N GLY A 53 -10.26 3.47 18.49
CA GLY A 53 -11.46 4.29 18.38
C GLY A 53 -11.48 5.26 17.20
N MET A 54 -10.46 5.22 16.33
CA MET A 54 -10.44 6.05 15.13
C MET A 54 -11.45 5.54 14.09
N PRO A 55 -12.28 6.39 13.49
CA PRO A 55 -13.10 6.00 12.35
C PRO A 55 -12.23 5.48 11.19
N ARG A 56 -12.71 4.46 10.49
CA ARG A 56 -11.97 3.81 9.39
C ARG A 56 -11.40 4.79 8.36
N HIS A 57 -12.17 5.78 7.92
CA HIS A 57 -11.73 6.75 6.91
C HIS A 57 -10.52 7.57 7.39
N GLN A 58 -10.53 8.02 8.65
CA GLN A 58 -9.38 8.72 9.25
C GLN A 58 -8.18 7.79 9.41
N ALA A 59 -8.41 6.53 9.79
CA ALA A 59 -7.34 5.54 9.90
C ALA A 59 -6.68 5.26 8.54
N GLU A 60 -7.48 5.16 7.48
CA GLU A 60 -6.98 5.02 6.11
C GLU A 60 -6.21 6.28 5.69
N GLU A 61 -6.75 7.49 5.91
CA GLU A 61 -6.06 8.75 5.60
C GLU A 61 -4.70 8.89 6.29
N PHE A 62 -4.56 8.37 7.51
CA PHE A 62 -3.30 8.38 8.24
C PHE A 62 -2.27 7.40 7.67
N VAL A 63 -2.70 6.23 7.18
CA VAL A 63 -1.82 5.14 6.75
C VAL A 63 -1.49 5.20 5.25
N MET A 64 -2.39 5.72 4.41
CA MET A 64 -2.20 5.76 2.96
C MET A 64 -0.90 6.47 2.51
N PRO A 65 -0.47 7.60 3.11
CA PRO A 65 0.77 8.27 2.71
C PRO A 65 2.03 7.40 2.83
N ASP A 66 2.04 6.47 3.79
CA ASP A 66 3.21 5.61 4.03
C ASP A 66 3.34 4.47 3.00
N ILE A 67 2.23 4.05 2.39
CA ILE A 67 2.23 2.99 1.37
C ILE A 67 2.13 3.51 -0.07
N LEU A 68 1.59 4.72 -0.24
CA LEU A 68 1.51 5.43 -1.52
C LEU A 68 2.63 6.47 -1.60
N LEU A 69 3.87 5.96 -1.63
CA LEU A 69 5.08 6.77 -1.73
C LEU A 69 4.98 7.85 -2.82
N PRO A 70 5.65 9.01 -2.64
CA PRO A 70 5.63 10.08 -3.63
C PRO A 70 6.15 9.61 -5.01
N PRO A 71 5.85 10.36 -6.08
CA PRO A 71 6.36 10.07 -7.41
C PRO A 71 7.89 9.93 -7.43
N GLU A 72 8.39 9.09 -8.33
CA GLU A 72 9.83 9.02 -8.60
C GLU A 72 10.36 10.32 -9.20
N ASP A 73 11.58 10.70 -8.80
CA ASP A 73 12.36 11.77 -9.42
C ASP A 73 12.85 11.42 -10.85
#